data_AF-A0ABD7UZI5-F1
#
_entry.id   AF-A0ABD7UZI5-F1
#
_cell.length_a   1.000
_cell.length_b   1.000
_cell.length_c   1.000
_cell.angle_alpha   90.00
_cell.angle_beta   90.00
_cell.angle_gamma   90.00
#
_symmetry.space_group_name_H-M   'P 1'
#
loop_
_entity.id
_entity.type
_entity.pdbx_description
1 polymer ?
#
loop_
_entity_poly.entity_id
_entity_poly.type
_entity_poly.pdbx_seq_one_letter_code
_entity_poly.pdbx_strand_id
1 'polypeptide(L)'
;MTSREWQLVAKNPDAHIGELYAIYGRVAQADTATGSYQMRVYTDGQQVETYDFDINTIVRAGEASFSDVVEDDLVALWVKVTGSETYETTMGGEVTAPAVEANIIEVYGSSG
;
A
#
# COMPACT_ATOMS: atom_id res chain seq x y z
N MET A 1 -10.70 10.35 -3.82
CA MET A 1 -9.39 10.24 -4.45
C MET A 1 -9.61 9.58 -5.81
N THR A 2 -8.93 10.05 -6.85
CA THR A 2 -8.91 9.47 -8.20
C THR A 2 -7.59 8.75 -8.44
N SER A 3 -7.52 7.84 -9.42
CA SER A 3 -6.27 7.17 -9.81
C SER A 3 -5.15 8.16 -10.11
N ARG A 4 -5.47 9.24 -10.85
CA ARG A 4 -4.49 10.29 -11.20
C ARG A 4 -3.97 11.04 -9.98
N GLU A 5 -4.83 11.37 -9.03
CA GLU A 5 -4.41 12.08 -7.81
C GLU A 5 -3.50 11.18 -6.96
N TRP A 6 -3.78 9.88 -6.84
CA TRP A 6 -2.88 8.95 -6.15
C TRP A 6 -1.54 8.78 -6.87
N GLN A 7 -1.54 8.74 -8.20
CA GLN A 7 -0.30 8.77 -9.00
C GLN A 7 0.55 10.04 -8.74
N LEU A 8 -0.10 11.19 -8.51
CA LEU A 8 0.62 12.42 -8.16
C LEU A 8 1.26 12.33 -6.78
N VAL A 9 0.56 11.75 -5.80
CA VAL A 9 1.12 11.48 -4.47
C VAL A 9 2.31 10.51 -4.57
N ALA A 10 2.14 9.39 -5.27
CA ALA A 10 3.18 8.39 -5.47
C ALA A 10 4.42 8.95 -6.19
N LYS A 11 4.25 9.96 -7.06
CA LYS A 11 5.35 10.64 -7.76
C LYS A 11 6.22 11.49 -6.84
N ASN A 12 5.68 12.04 -5.75
CA ASN A 12 6.42 12.87 -4.80
C ASN A 12 5.83 12.76 -3.38
N PRO A 13 5.90 11.58 -2.74
CA PRO A 13 5.19 11.33 -1.50
C PRO A 13 5.71 12.19 -0.34
N ASP A 14 6.97 12.62 -0.39
CA ASP A 14 7.56 13.51 0.62
C ASP A 14 6.85 14.86 0.71
N ALA A 15 6.30 15.37 -0.40
CA ALA A 15 5.49 16.59 -0.41
C ALA A 15 4.09 16.42 0.19
N HIS A 16 3.68 15.18 0.47
CA HIS A 16 2.36 14.81 0.95
C HIS A 16 2.39 14.21 2.37
N ILE A 17 3.54 14.23 3.06
CA ILE A 17 3.68 13.68 4.41
C ILE A 17 2.61 14.25 5.36
N GLY A 18 1.92 13.35 6.06
CA GLY A 18 0.85 13.68 7.01
C GLY A 18 -0.54 13.83 6.39
N GLU A 19 -0.66 13.89 5.06
CA GLU A 19 -1.95 13.91 4.39
C GLU A 19 -2.66 12.56 4.48
N LEU A 20 -3.99 12.60 4.53
CA LEU A 20 -4.86 11.43 4.72
C LEU A 20 -5.60 11.09 3.42
N TYR A 21 -5.58 9.81 3.07
CA TYR A 21 -6.18 9.32 1.82
C TYR A 21 -6.94 8.01 2.03
N ALA A 22 -8.00 7.83 1.25
CA ALA A 22 -8.63 6.52 1.04
C ALA A 22 -8.15 5.99 -0.31
N ILE A 23 -7.53 4.81 -0.30
CA ILE A 23 -6.97 4.13 -1.48
C ILE A 23 -7.38 2.66 -1.46
N TYR A 24 -7.21 1.99 -2.60
CA TYR A 24 -7.55 0.58 -2.79
C TYR A 24 -6.32 -0.17 -3.25
N GLY A 25 -6.28 -1.49 -3.05
CA GLY A 25 -5.18 -2.27 -3.56
C GLY A 25 -5.34 -3.77 -3.46
N ARG A 26 -4.38 -4.47 -4.05
CA ARG A 26 -4.15 -5.91 -3.89
C ARG A 26 -2.88 -6.13 -3.10
N VAL A 27 -2.95 -6.94 -2.05
CA VAL A 27 -1.80 -7.30 -1.23
C VAL A 27 -0.83 -8.13 -2.07
N ALA A 28 0.39 -7.61 -2.21
CA ALA A 28 1.44 -8.16 -3.05
C ALA A 28 2.52 -8.89 -2.25
N GLN A 29 2.55 -8.70 -0.93
CA GLN A 29 3.42 -9.41 0.00
C GLN A 29 2.91 -9.21 1.44
N ALA A 30 2.61 -10.31 2.12
CA ALA A 30 2.33 -10.39 3.55
C ALA A 30 2.90 -11.72 4.07
N ASP A 31 4.18 -11.72 4.44
CA ASP A 31 4.95 -12.93 4.74
C ASP A 31 5.88 -12.73 5.95
N THR A 32 6.77 -13.68 6.20
CA THR A 32 7.71 -13.62 7.34
C THR A 32 8.68 -12.44 7.26
N ALA A 33 8.95 -11.88 6.08
CA ALA A 33 9.81 -10.71 5.93
C ALA A 33 9.09 -9.43 6.32
N THR A 34 7.78 -9.36 6.12
CA THR A 34 6.97 -8.18 6.46
C THR A 34 6.39 -8.25 7.88
N GLY A 35 6.23 -9.47 8.41
CA GLY A 35 5.66 -9.72 9.74
C GLY A 35 4.20 -9.26 9.84
N SER A 36 3.74 -8.98 11.06
CA SER A 36 2.35 -8.54 11.31
C SER A 36 2.14 -7.02 11.27
N TYR A 37 3.19 -6.25 10.94
CA TYR A 37 3.19 -4.78 11.03
C TYR A 37 3.33 -4.08 9.68
N GLN A 38 3.80 -4.78 8.65
CA GLN A 38 4.03 -4.21 7.33
C GLN A 38 3.48 -5.16 6.27
N MET A 39 3.10 -4.59 5.13
CA MET A 39 2.80 -5.32 3.91
C MET A 39 3.17 -4.48 2.69
N ARG A 40 3.32 -5.15 1.54
CA ARG A 40 3.47 -4.50 0.23
C ARG A 40 2.15 -4.60 -0.50
N VAL A 41 1.67 -3.50 -1.06
CA VAL A 41 0.37 -3.44 -1.73
C VAL A 41 0.53 -2.76 -3.07
N TYR A 42 -0.03 -3.36 -4.12
CA TYR A 42 -0.26 -2.64 -5.36
C TYR A 42 -1.53 -1.83 -5.21
N THR A 43 -1.46 -0.52 -5.37
CA THR A 43 -2.54 0.41 -5.00
C THR A 43 -2.99 1.28 -6.16
N ASP A 44 -4.22 1.80 -6.02
CA ASP A 44 -4.79 2.84 -6.86
C ASP A 44 -5.68 3.77 -5.99
N GLY A 45 -5.94 4.99 -6.48
CA GLY A 45 -6.86 5.92 -5.83
C GLY A 45 -8.33 5.50 -5.90
N GLN A 46 -8.65 4.52 -6.74
CA GLN A 46 -9.99 3.95 -6.93
C GLN A 46 -9.92 2.42 -6.96
N GLN A 47 -11.07 1.78 -6.74
CA GLN A 47 -11.18 0.35 -7.00
C GLN A 47 -11.13 0.13 -8.52
N VAL A 48 -10.16 -0.68 -8.95
CA VAL A 48 -9.95 -1.09 -10.35
C VAL A 48 -10.05 -2.61 -10.46
N GLU A 49 -9.94 -3.16 -11.66
CA GLU A 49 -9.83 -4.60 -11.83
C GLU A 49 -8.60 -5.12 -11.09
N THR A 50 -8.69 -6.34 -10.59
CA THR A 50 -7.74 -6.96 -9.65
C THR A 50 -6.25 -6.82 -10.01
N TYR A 51 -5.91 -6.82 -11.30
CA TYR A 51 -4.53 -6.73 -11.78
C TYR A 51 -4.17 -5.36 -12.37
N ASP A 52 -5.08 -4.39 -12.31
CA ASP A 52 -4.86 -3.02 -12.79
C ASP A 52 -4.34 -2.08 -11.68
N PHE A 53 -4.12 -2.60 -10.46
CA PHE A 53 -3.42 -1.88 -9.41
C PHE A 53 -1.92 -1.80 -9.74
N ASP A 54 -1.40 -0.59 -9.95
CA ASP A 54 -0.06 -0.40 -10.51
C ASP A 54 0.96 0.23 -9.55
N ILE A 55 0.52 0.87 -8.46
CA ILE A 55 1.45 1.60 -7.58
C ILE A 55 1.88 0.72 -6.41
N ASN A 56 3.11 0.23 -6.49
CA ASN A 56 3.79 -0.44 -5.38
C ASN A 56 3.91 0.52 -4.17
N THR A 57 3.25 0.19 -3.07
CA THR A 57 3.21 1.01 -1.85
C THR A 57 3.62 0.19 -0.65
N ILE A 58 4.46 0.77 0.22
CA ILE A 58 4.79 0.19 1.53
C ILE A 58 3.73 0.65 2.52
N VAL A 59 3.00 -0.31 3.11
CA VAL A 59 1.92 -0.04 4.04
C VAL A 59 2.32 -0.58 5.41
N ARG A 60 2.37 0.29 6.42
CA ARG A 60 2.60 -0.08 7.83
C ARG A 60 1.32 0.06 8.64
N ALA A 61 1.18 -0.78 9.66
CA ALA A 61 0.08 -0.68 10.60
C ALA A 61 0.23 0.61 11.41
N GLY A 62 -0.77 1.49 11.34
CA GLY A 62 -1.01 2.53 12.34
C GLY A 62 -1.91 1.96 13.42
N GLU A 63 -3.17 2.41 13.43
CA GLU A 63 -4.23 1.85 14.27
C GLU A 63 -4.86 0.56 13.71
N ALA A 64 -4.59 0.22 12.45
CA ALA A 64 -5.08 -1.00 11.82
C ALA A 64 -4.33 -2.25 12.32
N SER A 65 -4.99 -3.41 12.30
CA SER A 65 -4.33 -4.72 12.46
C SER A 65 -4.20 -5.42 11.11
N PHE A 66 -3.01 -5.96 10.81
CA PHE A 66 -2.76 -6.78 9.62
C PHE A 66 -2.70 -8.28 9.94
N SER A 67 -3.08 -8.70 11.15
CA SER A 67 -2.95 -10.08 11.62
C SER A 67 -3.63 -11.13 10.73
N ASP A 68 -4.73 -10.74 10.08
CA ASP A 68 -5.56 -11.62 9.26
C ASP A 68 -5.51 -11.23 7.76
N VAL A 69 -4.58 -10.35 7.37
CA VAL A 69 -4.42 -9.89 5.99
C VAL A 69 -3.30 -10.70 5.34
N VAL A 70 -3.59 -11.29 4.18
CA VAL A 70 -2.67 -12.18 3.47
C VAL A 70 -2.44 -11.72 2.03
N GLU A 71 -1.46 -12.33 1.38
CA GLU A 71 -1.22 -12.13 -0.06
C GLU A 71 -2.50 -12.38 -0.86
N ASP A 72 -2.69 -11.60 -1.93
CA ASP A 72 -3.85 -11.62 -2.83
C ASP A 72 -5.18 -11.12 -2.24
N ASP A 73 -5.22 -10.67 -0.99
CA ASP A 73 -6.38 -9.92 -0.48
C ASP A 73 -6.58 -8.59 -1.24
N LEU A 74 -7.85 -8.26 -1.49
CA LEU A 74 -8.26 -6.96 -2.02
C LEU A 74 -8.70 -6.08 -0.86
N VAL A 75 -8.06 -4.92 -0.72
CA VAL A 75 -8.15 -4.06 0.46
C VAL A 75 -8.55 -2.63 0.13
N ALA A 76 -9.41 -2.05 0.96
CA ALA A 76 -9.60 -0.61 1.06
C ALA A 76 -8.81 -0.11 2.29
N LEU A 77 -8.05 0.97 2.12
CA LEU A 77 -7.10 1.48 3.11
C LEU A 77 -7.36 2.96 3.36
N TRP A 78 -7.47 3.35 4.63
CA TRP A 78 -7.43 4.75 5.05
C TRP A 78 -6.09 5.03 5.68
N VAL A 79 -5.29 5.81 4.97
CA VAL A 79 -3.85 5.91 5.20
C VAL A 79 -3.41 7.34 5.46
N LYS A 80 -2.31 7.47 6.19
CA LYS A 80 -1.52 8.70 6.34
C LYS A 80 -0.21 8.53 5.58
N VAL A 81 0.12 9.46 4.69
CA VAL A 81 1.40 9.40 3.97
C VAL A 81 2.56 9.64 4.91
N THR A 82 3.60 8.81 4.83
CA THR A 82 4.81 8.92 5.65
C THR A 82 6.05 9.29 4.84
N GLY A 83 5.94 9.35 3.51
CA GLY A 83 6.97 9.83 2.60
C GLY A 83 7.36 8.76 1.58
N SER A 84 8.59 8.81 1.10
CA SER A 84 9.20 7.77 0.28
C SER A 84 10.00 6.78 1.13
N GLU A 85 10.08 5.54 0.66
CA GLU A 85 10.94 4.52 1.24
C GLU A 85 11.71 3.77 0.15
N THR A 86 13.01 3.62 0.35
CA THR A 86 13.89 2.81 -0.49
C THR A 86 14.19 1.50 0.21
N TYR A 87 14.04 0.38 -0.50
CA TYR A 87 14.34 -0.94 0.01
C TYR A 87 15.11 -1.78 -1.02
N GLU A 88 15.93 -2.70 -0.54
CA GLU A 88 16.64 -3.66 -1.37
C GLU A 88 15.71 -4.83 -1.73
N THR A 89 15.65 -5.16 -3.01
CA THR A 89 14.93 -6.32 -3.54
C THR A 89 15.76 -7.58 -3.35
N THR A 90 15.10 -8.74 -3.37
CA THR A 90 15.77 -10.05 -3.27
C THR A 90 16.78 -10.31 -4.41
N MET A 91 16.69 -9.58 -5.52
CA MET A 91 17.62 -9.66 -6.65
C MET A 91 18.80 -8.67 -6.56
N GLY A 92 18.94 -7.94 -5.44
CA GLY A 92 20.08 -7.02 -5.19
C GLY A 92 19.97 -5.64 -5.83
N GLY A 93 18.76 -5.24 -6.25
CA GLY A 93 18.47 -3.88 -6.72
C GLY A 93 17.68 -3.09 -5.69
N GLU A 94 17.80 -1.76 -5.68
CA GLU A 94 17.00 -0.89 -4.83
C GLU A 94 15.72 -0.42 -5.56
N VAL A 95 14.62 -0.30 -4.81
CA VAL A 95 13.36 0.26 -5.29
C VAL A 95 12.91 1.34 -4.31
N THR A 96 12.48 2.48 -4.83
CA THR A 96 11.83 3.54 -4.05
C THR A 96 10.33 3.53 -4.31
N ALA A 97 9.53 3.55 -3.24
CA ALA A 97 8.07 3.51 -3.27
C ALA A 97 7.47 4.55 -2.31
N PRO A 98 6.22 5.00 -2.53
CA PRO A 98 5.47 5.69 -1.48
C PRO A 98 5.31 4.77 -0.27
N ALA A 99 5.44 5.36 0.91
CA ALA A 99 5.20 4.74 2.20
C ALA A 99 4.03 5.43 2.91
N VAL A 100 3.20 4.61 3.54
CA VAL A 100 2.01 5.06 4.27
C VAL A 100 1.81 4.26 5.56
N GLU A 101 1.08 4.86 6.49
CA GLU A 101 0.57 4.23 7.71
C GLU A 101 -0.95 4.05 7.58
N ALA A 102 -1.44 2.82 7.62
CA ALA A 102 -2.87 2.53 7.55
C ALA A 102 -3.51 2.54 8.94
N ASN A 103 -4.53 3.39 9.10
CA ASN A 103 -5.31 3.48 10.34
C ASN A 103 -6.57 2.63 10.29
N ILE A 104 -7.08 2.36 9.08
CA ILE A 104 -8.21 1.47 8.83
C ILE A 104 -7.89 0.62 7.61
N ILE A 105 -8.25 -0.67 7.68
CA ILE A 105 -8.16 -1.63 6.60
C ILE A 105 -9.46 -2.42 6.52
N GLU A 106 -9.99 -2.59 5.32
CA GLU A 106 -11.12 -3.47 5.03
C GLU A 106 -10.73 -4.43 3.91
N VAL A 107 -10.75 -5.73 4.20
CA VAL A 107 -10.63 -6.78 3.17
C VAL A 107 -12.02 -6.99 2.57
N TYR A 108 -12.15 -6.79 1.25
CA TYR A 108 -13.44 -6.90 0.56
C TYR A 108 -13.49 -8.04 -0.48
N GLY A 109 -12.37 -8.74 -0.68
CA GLY A 109 -12.28 -9.86 -1.60
C GLY A 109 -10.87 -10.45 -1.64
N SER A 110 -10.67 -11.41 -2.53
CA SER A 110 -9.36 -12.00 -2.81
C SER A 110 -9.24 -12.26 -4.31
N SER A 111 -8.02 -12.23 -4.84
CA SER A 111 -7.73 -12.59 -6.23
C SER A 111 -7.43 -14.07 -6.46
N GLY A 112 -7.50 -14.88 -5.38
CA GLY A 112 -7.35 -16.35 -5.40
C GLY A 112 -8.66 -17.12 -5.43
#